data_AF-A0A3C1SH92-F1
#
_entry.id   AF-A0A3C1SH92-F1
#
_cell.length_a   1.000
_cell.length_b   1.000
_cell.length_c   1.000
_cell.angle_alpha   90.00
_cell.angle_beta   90.00
_cell.angle_gamma   90.00
#
_symmetry.space_group_name_H-M   'P 1'
#
loop_
_entity.id
_entity.type
_entity.pdbx_description
1 polymer ?
#
loop_
_entity_poly.entity_id
_entity_poly.type
_entity_poly.pdbx_seq_one_letter_code
_entity_poly.pdbx_strand_id
1 'polypeptide(L)' 'MGGRYEPKTKTHSDSDKRIPDQIAVINIFPDSPQAMKSYSSLHKESPERELYVLHTAREELDISERNWLGIRGIR' A
#
# COMPACT_ATOMS: atom_id res chain seq x y z
N MET A 1 -11.00 22.77 18.31
CA MET A 1 -9.79 22.73 17.46
C MET A 1 -9.41 21.26 17.25
N GLY A 2 -9.90 20.63 16.18
CA GLY A 2 -9.53 19.26 15.83
C GLY A 2 -8.41 19.30 14.81
N GLY A 3 -7.16 19.24 15.26
CA GLY A 3 -6.03 19.09 14.35
C GLY A 3 -6.20 17.78 13.58
N ARG A 4 -6.29 17.87 12.25
CA ARG A 4 -6.33 16.69 11.37
C ARG A 4 -5.01 15.94 11.63
N TYR A 5 -5.08 14.78 12.27
CA TYR A 5 -3.91 13.93 12.41
C TYR A 5 -3.49 13.50 11.01
N GLU A 6 -2.36 14.00 10.55
CA GLU A 6 -1.75 13.57 9.31
C GLU A 6 -0.79 12.44 9.65
N PRO A 7 -1.11 11.19 9.28
CA PRO A 7 -0.22 10.08 9.57
C PRO A 7 1.10 10.30 8.82
N LYS A 8 2.20 10.34 9.57
CA LYS A 8 3.52 10.35 8.97
C LYS A 8 3.84 8.95 8.44
N THR A 9 4.07 8.86 7.14
CA THR A 9 4.59 7.65 6.49
C THR A 9 6.00 7.92 6.02
N LYS A 10 6.93 7.04 6.34
CA LYS A 10 8.32 7.12 5.91
C LYS A 10 8.73 5.76 5.37
N THR A 11 9.39 5.75 4.23
CA THR A 11 9.85 4.55 3.54
C THR A 11 11.24 4.82 2.98
N HIS A 12 12.07 3.79 2.92
CA HIS A 12 13.29 3.79 2.14
C HIS A 12 13.34 2.55 1.25
N SER A 13 14.20 2.58 0.24
CA SER A 13 14.39 1.47 -0.68
C SER A 13 15.78 0.89 -0.46
N ASP A 14 15.86 -0.44 -0.37
CA ASP A 14 17.13 -1.16 -0.32
C ASP A 14 16.99 -2.42 -1.18
N SER A 15 17.92 -2.61 -2.12
CA SER A 15 18.07 -3.85 -2.89
C SER A 15 16.74 -4.37 -3.49
N ASP A 16 16.03 -3.50 -4.22
CA ASP A 16 14.71 -3.75 -4.86
C ASP A 16 13.53 -4.02 -3.91
N LYS A 17 13.70 -3.73 -2.61
CA LYS A 17 12.65 -3.82 -1.60
C LYS A 17 12.26 -2.44 -1.11
N ARG A 18 10.96 -2.26 -0.88
CA ARG A 18 10.41 -1.10 -0.18
C ARG A 18 10.36 -1.43 1.30
N ILE A 19 11.13 -0.71 2.10
CA ILE A 19 11.17 -0.90 3.55
C ILE A 19 10.39 0.25 4.19
N PRO A 20 9.23 -0.03 4.81
CA PRO A 20 8.48 1.00 5.49
C PRO A 20 9.03 1.25 6.90
N ASP A 21 9.53 2.45 7.15
CA ASP A 21 9.95 2.92 8.48
C ASP A 21 8.74 3.28 9.36
N GLN A 22 7.69 3.84 8.74
CA GLN A 22 6.44 4.20 9.40
C GLN A 22 5.27 3.95 8.46
N ILE A 23 4.29 3.19 8.93
CA ILE A 23 3.03 2.91 8.22
C ILE A 23 1.84 3.42 9.00
N ALA A 24 0.78 3.76 8.27
CA ALA A 24 -0.52 4.01 8.86
C ALA A 24 -1.49 2.91 8.43
N VAL A 25 -2.10 2.24 9.41
CA VAL A 25 -3.13 1.24 9.15
C VAL A 25 -4.43 1.97 8.81
N ILE A 26 -4.88 1.84 7.57
CA ILE A 26 -6.12 2.48 7.09
C ILE A 26 -7.33 1.62 7.47
N ASN A 27 -7.20 0.29 7.36
CA ASN A 27 -8.27 -0.65 7.70
C ASN A 27 -7.72 -2.08 7.92
N ILE A 28 -8.55 -2.96 8.50
CA ILE A 28 -8.25 -4.39 8.73
C ILE A 28 -9.45 -5.20 8.22
N PHE A 29 -9.18 -6.27 7.47
CA PHE A 29 -10.21 -7.12 6.88
C PHE A 29 -10.02 -8.58 7.28
N PRO A 30 -11.10 -9.37 7.39
CA PRO A 30 -11.02 -10.79 7.73
C PRO A 30 -10.52 -11.65 6.55
N ASP A 31 -10.62 -11.16 5.32
CA ASP A 31 -10.21 -11.90 4.12
C ASP A 31 -9.63 -10.98 3.03
N SER A 32 -8.82 -11.59 2.15
CA SER A 32 -8.14 -10.89 1.05
C SER A 32 -9.10 -10.28 0.02
N PRO A 33 -10.20 -10.93 -0.41
CA PRO A 33 -11.16 -10.34 -1.34
C PRO A 33 -11.71 -8.99 -0.87
N GLN A 34 -12.12 -8.88 0.39
CA GLN A 34 -12.62 -7.62 0.95
C GLN A 34 -11.54 -6.55 0.99
N ALA A 35 -10.31 -6.91 1.39
CA ALA A 35 -9.17 -6.01 1.40
C ALA A 35 -8.86 -5.45 0.00
N MET A 36 -8.82 -6.32 -1.02
CA MET A 36 -8.53 -5.94 -2.41
C MET A 36 -9.62 -5.06 -3.01
N LYS A 37 -10.88 -5.28 -2.66
CA LYS A 37 -12.00 -4.42 -3.07
C LYS A 37 -11.84 -3.02 -2.49
N SER A 38 -11.54 -2.90 -1.20
CA SER A 38 -11.33 -1.59 -0.55
C SER A 38 -10.10 -0.87 -1.10
N TYR A 39 -8.99 -1.58 -1.29
CA TYR A 39 -7.78 -1.05 -1.95
C TYR A 39 -8.10 -0.48 -3.32
N SER A 40 -8.86 -1.21 -4.14
CA SER A 40 -9.21 -0.76 -5.50
C SER A 40 -10.03 0.52 -5.51
N SER A 41 -10.94 0.70 -4.54
CA SER A 41 -11.71 1.95 -4.41
C SER A 41 -10.82 3.11 -3.97
N LEU A 42 -9.99 2.91 -2.94
CA LEU A 42 -9.08 3.96 -2.44
C LEU A 42 -8.05 4.39 -3.49
N HIS A 43 -7.51 3.43 -4.26
CA HIS A 43 -6.56 3.72 -5.32
C HIS A 43 -7.21 4.47 -6.49
N LYS A 44 -8.51 4.25 -6.76
CA LYS A 44 -9.24 5.06 -7.76
C LYS A 44 -9.47 6.49 -7.31
N GLU A 45 -9.71 6.71 -6.02
CA GLU A 45 -9.94 8.03 -5.44
C GLU A 45 -8.64 8.85 -5.33
N SER A 46 -7.50 8.18 -5.13
CA SER A 46 -6.20 8.83 -4.90
C SER A 46 -5.05 7.94 -5.41
N PRO A 47 -4.87 7.84 -6.75
CA PRO A 47 -3.89 6.94 -7.36
C PRO A 47 -2.43 7.28 -7.03
N GLU A 48 -2.17 8.52 -6.61
CA GLU A 48 -0.86 9.00 -6.15
C GLU A 48 -0.47 8.47 -4.77
N ARG A 49 -1.43 7.97 -3.98
CA ARG A 49 -1.15 7.40 -2.67
C ARG A 49 -0.47 6.05 -2.79
N GLU A 50 0.66 5.92 -2.11
CA GLU A 50 1.35 4.65 -1.94
C GLU A 50 0.58 3.78 -0.92
N LEU A 51 -0.12 2.76 -1.43
CA LEU A 51 -0.97 1.87 -0.63
C LEU A 51 -0.52 0.42 -0.80
N TYR A 52 -0.52 -0.33 0.32
CA TYR A 52 -0.18 -1.75 0.34
C TYR A 52 -1.29 -2.56 1.02
N VAL A 53 -1.55 -3.76 0.49
CA VAL A 53 -2.37 -4.78 1.15
C VAL A 53 -1.44 -5.86 1.67
N LEU A 54 -1.41 -6.05 2.98
CA LEU A 54 -0.50 -6.96 3.67
C LEU A 54 -1.30 -8.07 4.36
N HIS A 55 -0.80 -9.29 4.29
CA HIS A 55 -1.41 -10.44 4.96
C HIS A 55 -0.78 -10.62 6.35
N THR A 56 -1.57 -10.47 7.41
CA THR A 56 -1.09 -10.45 8.80
C THR A 56 -0.50 -11.77 9.29
N ALA A 57 -0.79 -12.90 8.64
CA ALA A 57 -0.14 -14.18 8.94
C ALA A 57 1.33 -14.25 8.51
N ARG A 58 1.83 -13.28 7.74
CA ARG A 58 3.26 -13.18 7.40
C ARG A 58 3.94 -12.36 8.49
N GLU A 59 4.90 -12.99 9.17
CA GLU A 59 5.69 -12.35 10.23
C GLU A 59 6.59 -11.24 9.66
N GLU A 60 7.14 -11.47 8.46
CA GLU A 60 8.00 -10.52 7.78
C GLU A 60 7.28 -9.81 6.62
N LEU A 61 7.48 -8.49 6.52
CA LEU A 61 7.01 -7.69 5.42
C LEU A 61 8.00 -7.78 4.25
N ASP A 62 7.60 -8.43 3.17
CA ASP A 62 8.36 -8.47 1.93
C ASP A 62 7.61 -7.70 0.84
N ILE A 63 7.95 -6.42 0.71
CA ILE A 63 7.36 -5.52 -0.30
C ILE A 63 8.40 -5.36 -1.41
N SER A 64 8.27 -6.14 -2.48
CA SER A 64 9.12 -5.99 -3.66
C SER A 64 8.73 -4.76 -4.47
N GLU A 65 9.69 -3.91 -4.81
CA GLU A 65 9.48 -2.78 -5.72
C GLU A 65 9.34 -3.29 -7.15
N ARG A 66 8.10 -3.44 -7.62
CA ARG A 66 7.85 -3.81 -9.01
C ARG A 66 7.57 -2.56 -9.83
N ASN A 67 8.58 -2.06 -10.54
CA ASN A 67 8.42 -1.03 -11.54
C ASN A 67 7.67 -1.59 -12.75
N TRP A 68 6.36 -1.36 -12.82
CA TRP A 68 5.58 -1.66 -14.01
C TRP A 68 5.93 -0.63 -15.09
N LEU A 69 6.84 -0.99 -15.99
CA LEU A 69 7.05 -0.29 -17.26
C LEU A 69 5.75 -0.44 -18.05
N GLY A 70 4.83 0.51 -17.89
CA GLY A 70 3.43 0.39 -18.29
C GLY A 70 3.22 -0.05 -19.74
N ILE A 71 3.12 -1.37 -19.98
CA ILE A 71 2.52 -1.91 -21.18
C ILE A 71 1.01 -1.89 -20.94
N ARG A 72 0.41 -0.71 -21.09
CA ARG A 72 -1.02 -0.66 -21.40
C ARG A 72 -1.14 -1.33 -22.76
N GLY A 73 -1.72 -2.54 -22.79
CA GLY A 73 -1.84 -3.33 -24.00
C GLY A 73 -2.24 -2.44 -25.18
N ILE A 74 -1.40 -2.41 -26.21
CA ILE A 74 -1.79 -1.94 -27.53
C ILE A 74 -2.93 -2.89 -27.92
N ARG A 75 -4.15 -2.36 -27.98
CA ARG A 75 -5.31 -3.09 -28.47
C ARG A 75 -5.17 -3.36 -29.96
#